data_AF-A0A392RS74-F1
#
_entry.id   AF-A0A392RS74-F1
#
_cell.length_a   1.000
_cell.length_b   1.000
_cell.length_c   1.000
_cell.angle_alpha   90.00
_cell.angle_beta   90.00
_cell.angle_gamma   90.00
#
_symmetry.space_group_name_H-M   'P 1'
#
loop_
_entity.id
_entity.type
_entity.pdbx_description
1 polymer ?
#
loop_
_entity_poly.entity_id
_entity_poly.type
_entity_poly.pdbx_seq_one_letter_code
_entity_poly.pdbx_strand_id
1 'polypeptide(L)'
;YAVICQENGLVPIVEPEILVDGSHDINKCAEVTERVLAACYKALNDHHVLLEGTLLKPNMVTPGSDSPKVAPEVIAEYTIKALQRTVPAAVPAVVFLSGGQSEEQATLNLNAMNKFKGKKPW
;
A
#
# COMPACT_ATOMS: atom_id res chain seq x y z
N TYR A 1 -17.85 -5.37 -2.69
CA TYR A 1 -17.48 -4.15 -3.45
C TYR A 1 -16.77 -4.52 -4.75
N ALA A 2 -15.54 -5.07 -4.72
CA ALA A 2 -14.74 -5.33 -5.92
C ALA A 2 -15.47 -6.17 -6.99
N VAL A 3 -16.09 -7.29 -6.62
CA VAL A 3 -16.89 -8.13 -7.53
C VAL A 3 -18.01 -7.33 -8.20
N ILE A 4 -18.80 -6.61 -7.41
CA ILE A 4 -19.92 -5.79 -7.91
C ILE A 4 -19.43 -4.72 -8.89
N CYS A 5 -18.28 -4.09 -8.63
CA CYS A 5 -17.67 -3.15 -9.59
C CYS A 5 -17.33 -3.84 -10.91
N GLN A 6 -16.68 -5.00 -10.85
CA GLN A 6 -16.27 -5.74 -12.05
C GLN A 6 -17.46 -6.26 -12.86
N GLU A 7 -18.51 -6.75 -12.21
CA GLU A 7 -19.77 -7.15 -12.86
C GLU A 7 -20.45 -6.00 -13.63
N ASN A 8 -20.14 -4.75 -13.27
CA ASN A 8 -20.68 -3.54 -13.89
C ASN A 8 -19.64 -2.77 -14.72
N GLY A 9 -18.49 -3.38 -15.03
CA GLY A 9 -17.46 -2.77 -15.89
C GLY A 9 -16.69 -1.61 -15.27
N LEU A 10 -16.71 -1.47 -13.93
CA LEU A 10 -15.93 -0.48 -13.20
C LEU A 10 -14.69 -1.14 -12.58
N VAL A 11 -13.52 -0.51 -12.71
CA VAL A 11 -12.29 -0.96 -12.06
C VAL A 11 -12.35 -0.59 -10.57
N PRO A 12 -12.41 -1.56 -9.63
CA PRO A 12 -12.36 -1.25 -8.21
C PRO A 12 -10.95 -0.84 -7.77
N ILE A 13 -10.87 0.31 -7.09
CA ILE A 13 -9.72 0.67 -6.28
C ILE A 13 -9.96 0.11 -4.87
N VAL A 14 -9.12 -0.82 -4.43
CA VAL A 14 -9.19 -1.41 -3.08
C VAL A 14 -8.34 -0.56 -2.14
N GLU A 15 -8.98 0.08 -1.16
CA GLU A 15 -8.36 1.05 -0.25
C GLU A 15 -8.44 0.59 1.21
N PRO A 16 -7.52 -0.28 1.67
CA PRO A 16 -7.44 -0.69 3.07
C PRO A 16 -6.52 0.26 3.85
N GLU A 17 -6.97 1.50 4.07
CA GLU A 17 -6.17 2.50 4.79
C GLU A 17 -5.91 2.08 6.25
N ILE A 18 -4.63 2.03 6.63
CA ILE A 18 -4.19 1.96 8.02
C ILE A 18 -3.82 3.37 8.45
N LEU A 19 -4.56 3.89 9.43
CA LEU A 19 -4.34 5.24 9.94
C LEU A 19 -2.98 5.37 10.63
N VAL A 20 -2.37 6.54 10.45
CA VAL A 20 -1.04 6.87 10.99
C VAL A 20 -1.08 7.25 12.47
N ASP A 21 -2.26 7.45 13.06
CA ASP A 21 -2.40 7.97 14.42
C ASP A 21 -1.64 7.12 15.47
N GLY A 22 -0.86 7.81 16.30
CA GLY A 22 -0.21 7.25 17.49
C GLY A 22 1.32 7.22 17.44
N SER A 23 1.90 6.59 18.47
CA SER A 23 3.34 6.61 18.75
C SER A 23 4.07 5.32 18.32
N HIS A 24 3.57 4.63 17.30
CA HIS A 24 4.14 3.37 16.83
C HIS A 24 5.32 3.60 15.89
N ASP A 25 6.31 2.70 15.91
CA ASP A 25 7.44 2.77 14.99
C ASP A 25 7.08 2.24 13.59
N ILE A 26 7.99 2.42 12.63
CA ILE A 26 7.78 1.98 11.24
C ILE A 26 7.69 0.45 11.12
N ASN A 27 8.34 -0.30 12.02
CA ASN A 27 8.26 -1.76 12.04
C ASN A 27 6.84 -2.21 12.34
N LYS A 28 6.18 -1.54 13.29
CA LYS A 28 4.80 -1.85 13.62
C LYS A 28 3.86 -1.55 12.45
N CYS A 29 4.05 -0.42 11.78
CA CYS A 29 3.28 -0.10 10.58
C CYS A 29 3.47 -1.16 9.48
N ALA A 30 4.70 -1.62 9.24
CA ALA A 30 4.99 -2.69 8.28
C ALA A 30 4.28 -4.01 8.63
N GLU A 31 4.38 -4.45 9.89
CA GLU A 31 3.73 -5.68 10.38
C GLU A 31 2.22 -5.64 10.12
N VAL A 32 1.57 -4.52 10.47
CA VAL A 32 0.13 -4.35 10.29
C VAL A 32 -0.22 -4.27 8.80
N THR A 33 0.58 -3.56 8.00
CA THR A 33 0.39 -3.44 6.55
C THR A 33 0.46 -4.80 5.87
N GLU A 34 1.48 -5.60 6.20
CA GLU A 34 1.63 -6.96 5.66
C GLU A 34 0.44 -7.85 6.04
N ARG A 35 0.01 -7.80 7.31
CA ARG A 35 -1.15 -8.58 7.78
C ARG A 35 -2.44 -8.19 7.06
N VAL A 36 -2.70 -6.88 6.93
CA VAL A 36 -3.93 -6.37 6.32
C VAL A 36 -3.95 -6.69 4.82
N LEU A 37 -2.87 -6.42 4.10
CA LEU A 37 -2.81 -6.70 2.66
C LEU A 37 -2.92 -8.20 2.36
N ALA A 38 -2.28 -9.06 3.15
CA ALA A 38 -2.44 -10.51 3.01
C ALA A 38 -3.89 -10.95 3.20
N ALA A 39 -4.59 -10.40 4.21
CA ALA A 39 -6.00 -10.67 4.44
C ALA A 39 -6.89 -10.14 3.30
N CYS A 40 -6.62 -8.93 2.79
CA CYS A 40 -7.34 -8.35 1.66
C CYS A 40 -7.20 -9.23 0.40
N TYR A 41 -5.99 -9.63 0.02
CA TYR A 41 -5.79 -10.46 -1.17
C TYR A 41 -6.35 -11.87 -1.02
N LYS A 42 -6.33 -12.45 0.19
CA LYS A 42 -7.05 -13.70 0.46
C LYS A 42 -8.54 -13.53 0.23
N ALA A 43 -9.15 -12.46 0.75
CA ALA A 43 -10.57 -12.19 0.55
C ALA A 43 -10.91 -11.93 -0.93
N LEU A 44 -10.11 -11.15 -1.65
CA LEU A 44 -10.31 -10.92 -3.09
C LEU A 44 -10.28 -12.24 -3.88
N ASN A 45 -9.34 -13.13 -3.55
CA ASN A 45 -9.26 -14.45 -4.17
C ASN A 45 -10.47 -15.34 -3.83
N ASP A 46 -10.92 -15.35 -2.58
CA ASP A 46 -12.10 -16.12 -2.14
C ASP A 46 -13.39 -15.63 -2.81
N HIS A 47 -13.43 -14.35 -3.18
CA HIS A 47 -14.53 -13.74 -3.92
C HIS A 47 -14.34 -13.78 -5.44
N HIS A 48 -13.32 -14.49 -5.95
CA HIS A 48 -13.05 -14.66 -7.38
C HIS A 48 -12.87 -13.34 -8.14
N VAL A 49 -12.28 -12.33 -7.51
CA VAL A 49 -11.98 -11.04 -8.14
C VAL A 49 -10.87 -11.21 -9.17
N LEU A 50 -11.04 -10.64 -10.37
CA LEU A 50 -10.00 -10.57 -11.40
C LEU A 50 -8.96 -9.51 -11.00
N LEU A 51 -7.78 -9.91 -10.53
CA LEU A 51 -6.79 -8.98 -9.96
C LEU A 51 -6.22 -7.99 -11.00
N GLU A 52 -6.07 -8.43 -12.24
CA GLU A 52 -5.65 -7.62 -13.39
C GLU A 52 -6.60 -6.45 -13.66
N GLY A 53 -7.86 -6.58 -13.23
CA GLY A 53 -8.89 -5.55 -13.30
C GLY A 53 -9.08 -4.81 -11.98
N THR A 54 -8.05 -4.66 -11.15
CA THR A 54 -8.11 -3.92 -9.87
C THR A 54 -6.97 -2.91 -9.76
N LEU A 55 -7.09 -2.00 -8.80
CA LEU A 55 -5.99 -1.17 -8.32
C LEU A 55 -5.92 -1.28 -6.80
N LEU A 56 -4.72 -1.11 -6.22
CA LEU A 56 -4.54 -1.01 -4.78
C LEU A 56 -4.24 0.44 -4.40
N LYS A 57 -4.93 0.98 -3.39
CA LYS A 57 -4.67 2.29 -2.78
C LYS A 57 -4.33 2.10 -1.29
N PRO A 58 -3.10 1.70 -0.95
CA PRO A 58 -2.69 1.51 0.43
C PRO A 58 -2.12 2.80 1.02
N ASN A 59 -1.94 2.83 2.34
CA ASN A 59 -1.02 3.76 2.99
C ASN A 59 0.43 3.45 2.58
N MET A 60 1.30 4.47 2.62
CA MET A 60 2.74 4.23 2.71
C MET A 60 3.07 3.65 4.10
N VAL A 61 4.14 2.87 4.21
CA VAL A 61 4.59 2.37 5.51
C VAL A 61 5.45 3.44 6.19
N THR A 62 4.88 4.09 7.21
CA THR A 62 5.49 5.22 7.93
C THR A 62 5.50 4.96 9.44
N PRO A 63 6.36 5.65 10.22
CA PRO A 63 6.12 5.79 11.65
C PRO A 63 4.76 6.45 11.92
N GLY A 64 4.23 6.25 13.13
CA GLY A 64 3.00 6.91 13.56
C GLY A 64 3.16 8.42 13.71
N SER A 65 2.04 9.15 13.75
CA SER A 65 1.97 10.61 13.76
C SER A 65 2.76 11.27 14.89
N ASP A 66 2.85 10.59 16.03
CA ASP A 66 3.51 11.07 17.24
C ASP A 66 4.97 10.59 17.34
N SER A 67 5.43 9.84 16.33
CA SER A 67 6.79 9.30 16.26
C SER A 67 7.72 10.19 15.43
N PRO A 68 9.04 10.13 15.66
CA PRO A 68 10.00 10.84 14.81
C PRO A 68 9.86 10.46 13.34
N LYS A 69 9.87 11.46 12.46
CA LYS A 69 9.90 11.25 11.00
C LYS A 69 11.20 10.56 10.59
N VAL A 70 11.14 9.82 9.49
CA VAL A 70 12.29 9.13 8.89
C VAL A 70 12.52 9.58 7.46
N ALA A 71 13.70 9.27 6.92
CA ALA A 71 14.06 9.62 5.55
C ALA A 71 13.19 8.89 4.52
N PRO A 72 12.94 9.49 3.34
CA PRO A 72 12.16 8.86 2.26
C PRO A 72 12.66 7.49 1.83
N GLU A 73 13.97 7.25 1.88
CA GLU A 73 14.58 5.96 1.52
C GLU A 73 14.18 4.85 2.49
N VAL A 74 14.00 5.18 3.76
CA VAL A 74 13.52 4.24 4.78
C VAL A 74 12.05 3.92 4.52
N ILE A 75 11.21 4.93 4.27
CA ILE A 75 9.81 4.73 3.87
C ILE A 75 9.72 3.83 2.64
N ALA A 76 10.55 4.09 1.64
CA ALA A 76 10.56 3.34 0.40
C ALA A 76 10.92 1.87 0.60
N GLU A 77 11.97 1.58 1.38
CA GLU A 77 12.38 0.21 1.66
C GLU A 77 11.27 -0.58 2.36
N TYR A 78 10.69 -0.03 3.43
CA TYR A 78 9.64 -0.71 4.20
C TYR A 78 8.37 -0.88 3.37
N THR A 79 7.96 0.14 2.63
CA THR A 79 6.75 0.09 1.81
C THR A 79 6.87 -0.92 0.68
N ILE A 80 7.97 -0.89 -0.09
CA ILE A 80 8.16 -1.83 -1.20
C ILE A 80 8.30 -3.27 -0.69
N LYS A 81 8.97 -3.50 0.44
CA LYS A 81 9.06 -4.84 1.04
C LYS A 81 7.71 -5.37 1.48
N ALA A 82 6.87 -4.54 2.11
CA ALA A 82 5.52 -4.94 2.52
C ALA A 82 4.66 -5.33 1.31
N LEU A 83 4.73 -4.56 0.22
CA LEU A 83 4.04 -4.89 -1.03
C LEU A 83 4.58 -6.18 -1.66
N GLN A 84 5.89 -6.36 -1.73
CA GLN A 84 6.52 -7.58 -2.29
C GLN A 84 6.10 -8.87 -1.57
N ARG A 85 5.79 -8.77 -0.28
CA ARG A 85 5.35 -9.91 0.54
C ARG A 85 3.87 -10.26 0.38
N THR A 86 3.06 -9.36 -0.18
CA THR A 86 1.59 -9.46 -0.06
C THR A 86 0.80 -9.22 -1.34
N VAL A 87 1.31 -8.43 -2.28
CA VAL A 87 0.59 -8.02 -3.49
C VAL A 87 0.94 -8.93 -4.66
N PRO A 88 -0.03 -9.71 -5.21
CA PRO A 88 0.22 -10.51 -6.40
C PRO A 88 0.64 -9.65 -7.60
N ALA A 89 1.58 -10.15 -8.42
CA ALA A 89 2.05 -9.46 -9.62
C ALA A 89 0.96 -9.24 -10.70
N ALA A 90 -0.20 -9.87 -10.56
CA ALA A 90 -1.35 -9.65 -11.44
C ALA A 90 -1.97 -8.26 -11.25
N VAL A 91 -1.78 -7.62 -10.10
CA VAL A 91 -2.28 -6.26 -9.85
C VAL A 91 -1.48 -5.27 -10.70
N PRO A 92 -2.10 -4.43 -11.54
CA PRO A 92 -1.37 -3.63 -12.51
C PRO A 92 -0.78 -2.33 -11.97
N ALA A 93 -1.24 -1.82 -10.82
CA ALA A 93 -0.70 -0.61 -10.21
C ALA A 93 -1.09 -0.43 -8.74
N VAL A 94 -0.22 0.27 -8.01
CA VAL A 94 -0.42 0.72 -6.62
C VAL A 94 -0.44 2.25 -6.59
N VAL A 95 -1.57 2.84 -6.18
CA VAL A 95 -1.83 4.29 -6.17
C VAL A 95 -1.94 4.80 -4.73
N PHE A 96 -0.79 5.08 -4.10
CA PHE A 96 -0.73 5.44 -2.68
C PHE A 96 -1.61 6.63 -2.29
N LEU A 97 -2.29 6.52 -1.15
CA LEU A 97 -2.87 7.66 -0.46
C LEU A 97 -1.77 8.43 0.29
N SER A 98 -1.88 9.76 0.34
CA SER A 98 -0.93 10.62 1.07
C SER A 98 -1.18 10.62 2.58
N GLY A 99 -2.42 10.37 3.01
CA GLY A 99 -2.83 10.48 4.41
C GLY A 99 -2.57 11.89 4.94
N GLY A 100 -1.94 12.01 6.11
CA GLY A 100 -1.56 13.28 6.74
C GLY A 100 -0.22 13.88 6.27
N GLN A 101 0.40 13.36 5.21
CA GLN A 101 1.68 13.89 4.71
C GLN A 101 1.49 15.27 4.05
N SER A 102 2.51 16.13 4.16
CA SER A 102 2.57 17.33 3.32
C SER A 102 2.78 16.97 1.85
N GLU A 103 2.49 17.91 0.96
CA GLU A 103 2.65 17.75 -0.49
C GLU A 103 4.08 17.32 -0.87
N GLU A 104 5.09 18.02 -0.33
CA GLU A 104 6.50 17.72 -0.57
C GLU A 104 6.88 16.34 -0.01
N GLN A 105 6.42 16.01 1.20
CA GLN A 105 6.76 14.73 1.84
C GLN A 105 6.19 13.54 1.06
N ALA A 106 4.92 13.64 0.62
CA ALA A 106 4.29 12.60 -0.19
C ALA A 106 5.03 12.42 -1.52
N THR A 107 5.45 13.52 -2.15
CA THR A 107 6.21 13.51 -3.41
C THR A 107 7.58 12.85 -3.24
N LEU A 108 8.33 13.21 -2.19
CA LEU A 108 9.66 12.66 -1.93
C LEU A 108 9.61 11.17 -1.60
N ASN A 109 8.63 10.72 -0.82
CA ASN A 109 8.44 9.31 -0.49
C ASN A 109 8.08 8.49 -1.74
N LEU A 110 7.16 8.98 -2.57
CA LEU A 110 6.80 8.34 -3.83
C LEU A 110 8.00 8.25 -4.79
N ASN A 111 8.79 9.31 -4.89
CA ASN A 111 10.01 9.33 -5.69
C ASN A 111 11.04 8.30 -5.19
N ALA A 112 11.24 8.20 -3.87
CA ALA A 112 12.14 7.22 -3.28
C ALA A 112 11.70 5.76 -3.56
N MET A 113 10.40 5.47 -3.48
CA MET A 113 9.84 4.15 -3.83
C MET A 113 10.12 3.77 -5.29
N ASN A 114 9.96 4.72 -6.21
CA ASN A 114 10.25 4.50 -7.63
C ASN A 114 11.75 4.29 -7.88
N LYS A 115 12.63 4.97 -7.14
CA LYS A 115 14.09 4.80 -7.22
C LYS A 115 14.63 3.57 -6.50
N PHE A 116 13.88 2.97 -5.58
CA PHE A 116 14.30 1.78 -4.84
C PHE A 116 14.70 0.64 -5.78
N LYS A 117 15.90 0.06 -5.60
CA LYS A 117 16.39 -1.04 -6.43
C LYS A 117 15.80 -2.37 -5.96
N GLY A 118 14.83 -2.90 -6.68
CA GLY A 118 14.19 -4.19 -6.37
C GLY A 118 13.04 -4.51 -7.34
N LYS A 119 12.52 -5.74 -7.25
CA LYS A 119 11.36 -6.17 -8.07
C LYS A 119 10.10 -5.41 -7.64
N LYS A 120 9.45 -4.74 -8.58
CA LYS A 120 8.19 -4.02 -8.38
C LYS A 120 7.28 -4.32 -9.57
N PRO A 121 6.59 -5.46 -9.57
CA PRO A 121 5.85 -5.96 -10.74
C PRO A 121 4.43 -5.36 -10.87
N TRP A 122 4.24 -4.13 -10.39
CA TRP A 122 3.00 -3.36 -10.42
C TRP A 122 3.36 -1.90 -10.72
#